data_AF-X1TXG3-F1
#
_entry.id   AF-X1TXG3-F1
#
_cell.length_a   1.000
_cell.length_b   1.000
_cell.length_c   1.000
_cell.angle_alpha   90.00
_cell.angle_beta   90.00
_cell.angle_gamma   90.00
#
_symmetry.space_group_name_H-M   'P 1'
#
loop_
_entity.id
_entity.type
_entity.pdbx_description
1 polymer ?
#
loop_
_entity_poly.entity_id
_entity_poly.type
_entity_poly.pdbx_seq_one_letter_code
_entity_poly.pdbx_strand_id
1 'polypeptide(L)' 'TMKAARSKIGITILAMRRKGGKLVANPPDEETIEDGDQLIVIGTKKRLASLEKALVGGKSSQSK' A
#
# COMPACT_ATOMS: atom_id res chain seq x y z
N THR A 1 8.33 0.78 1.74
CA THR A 1 8.41 -0.58 2.29
C THR A 1 7.18 -0.88 3.12
N MET A 2 6.82 -2.15 3.28
CA MET A 2 5.66 -2.58 4.08
C MET A 2 5.75 -2.09 5.54
N LYS A 3 6.95 -2.18 6.14
CA LYS A 3 7.22 -1.66 7.48
C LYS A 3 6.80 -0.20 7.64
N ALA A 4 7.17 0.67 6.70
CA ALA A 4 6.86 2.09 6.80
C ALA A 4 5.35 2.35 6.71
N ALA A 5 4.63 1.63 5.85
CA ALA A 5 3.18 1.74 5.76
C ALA A 5 2.51 1.31 7.08
N ARG A 6 2.95 0.21 7.70
CA ARG A 6 2.44 -0.23 9.00
C ARG A 6 2.79 0.73 10.13
N SER A 7 4.07 1.05 10.31
CA SER A 7 4.54 1.76 11.50
C SER A 7 4.30 3.28 11.45
N LYS A 8 4.39 3.90 10.26
CA LYS A 8 4.24 5.36 10.13
C LYS A 8 2.79 5.79 9.91
N ILE A 9 1.99 4.96 9.24
CA ILE A 9 0.61 5.30 8.85
C ILE A 9 -0.41 4.57 9.72
N GLY A 10 -0.05 3.41 10.28
CA GLY A 10 -0.93 2.64 11.15
C GLY A 10 -2.03 1.90 10.40
N ILE A 11 -1.75 1.43 9.18
CA ILE A 11 -2.67 0.57 8.40
C ILE A 11 -2.36 -0.90 8.63
N THR A 12 -3.37 -1.74 8.45
CA THR A 12 -3.21 -3.20 8.37
C THR A 12 -3.08 -3.61 6.91
N ILE A 13 -2.04 -4.36 6.58
CA ILE A 13 -1.82 -4.88 5.22
C ILE A 13 -2.11 -6.38 5.23
N LEU A 14 -3.14 -6.79 4.51
CA LEU A 14 -3.58 -8.18 4.45
C LEU A 14 -2.85 -8.95 3.35
N ALA A 15 -2.68 -8.31 2.19
CA ALA A 15 -2.04 -8.92 1.04
C ALA A 15 -1.53 -7.87 0.04
N MET A 16 -0.70 -8.32 -0.89
CA MET A 16 -0.25 -7.54 -2.04
C MET A 16 -0.34 -8.40 -3.30
N ARG A 17 -0.90 -7.85 -4.36
CA ARG A 17 -0.82 -8.44 -5.70
C ARG A 17 0.30 -7.74 -6.46
N ARG A 18 1.28 -8.52 -6.91
CA ARG A 18 2.36 -8.02 -7.76
C ARG A 18 1.86 -7.67 -9.15
N LYS A 19 2.57 -6.79 -9.85
CA LYS A 19 2.31 -6.48 -11.27
C LYS A 19 2.14 -7.74 -12.16
N GLY A 20 2.89 -8.81 -11.87
CA GLY A 20 2.79 -10.11 -12.56
C GLY A 20 1.62 -11.01 -12.14
N GLY A 21 0.69 -10.52 -11.31
CA GLY A 21 -0.51 -11.24 -10.87
C GLY A 21 -0.34 -12.10 -9.62
N LYS A 22 0.90 -12.39 -9.18
CA LYS A 22 1.18 -13.16 -7.96
C LYS A 22 0.61 -12.47 -6.73
N LEU A 23 -0.19 -13.20 -5.95
CA LEU A 23 -0.69 -12.75 -4.66
C LEU A 23 0.27 -13.16 -3.55
N VAL A 24 0.65 -12.22 -2.70
CA VAL A 24 1.44 -12.43 -1.50
C VAL A 24 0.56 -12.11 -0.30
N ALA A 25 0.14 -13.14 0.43
CA ALA A 25 -0.61 -12.99 1.67
C ALA A 25 0.32 -12.62 2.83
N ASN A 26 -0.12 -11.71 3.69
CA ASN A 26 0.63 -11.18 4.84
C ASN A 26 2.11 -10.89 4.52
N PRO A 27 2.40 -9.92 3.62
CA PRO A 27 3.76 -9.68 3.18
C PRO A 27 4.67 -9.25 4.35
N PRO A 28 5.94 -9.70 4.38
CA PRO A 28 6.87 -9.37 5.45
C PRO A 28 7.21 -7.86 5.45
N ASP A 29 7.85 -7.39 6.52
CA ASP A 29 8.11 -5.97 6.73
C ASP A 29 9.18 -5.41 5.79
N GLU A 30 10.13 -6.26 5.42
CA GLU A 30 11.25 -6.01 4.50
C GLU A 30 10.77 -5.86 3.05
N GLU A 31 9.54 -6.29 2.77
CA GLU A 31 8.98 -6.27 1.42
C GLU A 31 8.84 -4.84 0.89
N THR A 32 9.24 -4.66 -0.36
CA THR A 32 9.17 -3.37 -1.05
C THR A 32 7.92 -3.31 -1.90
N ILE A 33 7.25 -2.17 -1.84
CA ILE A 33 6.07 -1.84 -2.64
C ILE A 33 6.60 -1.18 -3.90
N GLU A 34 6.35 -1.77 -5.06
CA GLU A 34 6.83 -1.29 -6.34
C GLU A 34 5.68 -0.74 -7.21
N ASP A 35 6.02 0.01 -8.26
CA ASP A 35 5.03 0.54 -9.19
C ASP A 35 4.25 -0.58 -9.89
N GLY A 36 2.93 -0.48 -9.82
CA GLY A 36 2.00 -1.48 -10.34
C GLY A 36 1.64 -2.59 -9.35
N ASP A 37 2.21 -2.59 -8.14
CA ASP A 37 1.70 -3.42 -7.06
C ASP A 37 0.36 -2.89 -6.55
N GLN A 38 -0.51 -3.81 -6.16
CA GLN A 38 -1.81 -3.50 -5.58
C GLN A 38 -1.85 -4.01 -4.14
N LEU A 39 -2.08 -3.11 -3.19
CA LEU A 39 -2.18 -3.46 -1.78
C LEU A 39 -3.64 -3.67 -1.37
N ILE A 40 -3.89 -4.74 -0.62
CA ILE A 40 -5.16 -5.00 0.05
C ILE A 40 -4.97 -4.62 1.52
N VAL A 41 -5.59 -3.51 1.93
CA VAL A 41 -5.35 -2.87 3.22
C VAL A 41 -6.65 -2.54 3.95
N ILE A 42 -6.59 -2.51 5.29
CA ILE A 42 -7.68 -2.05 6.15
C ILE A 42 -7.17 -0.89 7.00
N GLY A 43 -7.96 0.17 7.10
CA GLY A 43 -7.69 1.32 7.95
C GLY A 43 -8.82 2.32 7.92
N THR A 44 -8.70 3.38 8.73
CA THR A 44 -9.65 4.49 8.70
C THR A 44 -9.44 5.32 7.44
N LYS A 45 -10.49 6.03 6.97
CA LYS A 45 -10.42 6.93 5.81
C LYS A 45 -9.23 7.89 5.86
N LYS A 46 -8.95 8.46 7.04
CA LYS A 46 -7.80 9.36 7.26
C LYS A 46 -6.45 8.67 7.01
N ARG A 47 -6.29 7.42 7.46
CA ARG A 47 -5.05 6.65 7.28
C ARG A 47 -4.88 6.20 5.84
N LEU A 48 -5.97 5.78 5.18
CA LEU A 48 -5.94 5.42 3.75
C LEU A 48 -5.52 6.61 2.88
N ALA A 49 -6.10 7.80 3.10
CA ALA A 49 -5.68 9.00 2.38
C ALA A 49 -4.21 9.39 2.64
N SER A 50 -3.69 9.10 3.84
CA SER A 50 -2.27 9.32 4.18
C SER A 50 -1.36 8.31 3.46
N LEU A 51 -1.81 7.06 3.34
CA LEU A 51 -1.12 6.03 2.54
C LEU A 51 -1.07 6.41 1.06
N GLU A 52 -2.20 6.83 0.49
CA GLU A 52 -2.26 7.28 -0.90
C GLU A 52 -1.27 8.42 -1.14
N LYS A 53 -1.25 9.45 -0.28
CA LYS A 53 -0.28 10.55 -0.41
C LYS A 53 1.18 10.08 -0.31
N ALA A 54 1.48 9.10 0.55
CA ALA A 54 2.82 8.56 0.70
C ALA A 54 3.27 7.68 -0.47
N LEU A 55 2.33 7.04 -1.17
CA LEU A 55 2.61 6.20 -2.34
C LEU A 55 2.56 7.00 -3.66
N VAL A 56 1.76 8.06 -3.72
CA VAL A 56 1.54 8.90 -4.92
C VAL A 56 2.66 9.95 -5.08
N GLY A 57 3.91 9.52 -4.92
CA GLY A 57 5.08 10.29 -5.39
C GLY A 57 5.08 10.53 -6.91
N GLY A 58 4.13 9.95 -7.66
CA GLY A 58 3.87 10.23 -9.07
C GLY A 58 2.38 10.07 -9.41
N LYS A 59 1.73 11.22 -9.67
CA LYS A 59 0.40 11.39 -10.31
C LYS A 59 -0.82 10.90 -9.54
N SER A 60 -1.44 11.86 -8.87
CA SER A 60 -2.86 11.89 -8.52
C SER A 60 -3.73 11.62 -9.74
N SER A 61 -4.43 10.49 -9.76
CA SER A 61 -5.66 10.34 -10.56
C SER A 61 -6.84 10.59 -9.62
N GLN A 62 -7.22 11.87 -9.49
CA GLN A 62 -8.60 12.21 -9.18
C GLN A 62 -9.41 11.87 -10.43
N SER A 63 -10.13 10.75 -10.41
CA SER A 63 -11.29 10.61 -11.28
C SER A 63 -12.47 11.30 -10.60
N LYS A 64 -12.98 12.27 -11.35
CA LYS A 64 -14.11 13.16 -11.10
C LYS A 64 -15.44 12.40 -11.05
#